data_AF-A0A2M7INH7-F1
#
_entry.id   AF-A0A2M7INH7-F1
#
_cell.length_a   1.000
_cell.length_b   1.000
_cell.length_c   1.000
_cell.angle_alpha   90.00
_cell.angle_beta   90.00
_cell.angle_gamma   90.00
#
_symmetry.space_group_name_H-M   'P 1'
#
loop_
_entity.id
_entity.type
_entity.pdbx_description
1 polymer ?
#
loop_
_entity_poly.entity_id
_entity_poly.type
_entity_poly.pdbx_seq_one_letter_code
_entity_poly.pdbx_strand_id
1 'polypeptide(L)'
;KNQKKTAGGQRSTKESELEKMKEEHPIIGAILRYRELQKLVSTYVDNLPPLVSDDGRLRTTFVQTGAATGRMASQNPNLQNIPVRTEEGKAIRKAFISAPGYQLVSIDYSQIELRIAAILSHDSKLIDIFHRGEDVHTGVAVRVFGINADEVTREMRRKAKIINFGILYGMGVNALRGNLGEGTTREEAQEFLNAYFNTFTRLAEYLEET
;
A
#
# COMPACT_ATOMS: atom_id res chain seq x y z
N LYS A 1 19.63 -18.72 3.23
CA LYS A 1 19.14 -19.74 4.22
C LYS A 1 17.93 -19.11 4.94
N ASN A 2 16.80 -19.82 5.06
CA ASN A 2 15.44 -19.34 5.48
C ASN A 2 14.47 -18.96 4.34
N GLN A 3 14.46 -19.70 3.24
CA GLN A 3 13.39 -19.58 2.24
C GLN A 3 12.10 -20.18 2.80
N LYS A 4 10.99 -19.44 2.73
CA LYS A 4 9.69 -19.93 3.19
C LYS A 4 9.27 -21.17 2.39
N LYS A 5 8.56 -22.09 3.03
CA LYS A 5 7.93 -23.24 2.37
C LYS A 5 6.45 -22.95 2.10
N THR A 6 5.90 -23.54 1.05
CA THR A 6 4.45 -23.55 0.81
C THR A 6 3.75 -24.49 1.79
N ALA A 7 2.43 -24.46 1.86
CA ALA A 7 1.65 -25.42 2.68
C ALA A 7 1.98 -26.89 2.32
N GLY A 8 2.35 -27.16 1.07
CA GLY A 8 2.80 -28.47 0.59
C GLY A 8 4.29 -28.77 0.83
N GLY A 9 5.00 -27.99 1.64
CA GLY A 9 6.40 -28.23 2.01
C GLY A 9 7.45 -27.89 0.95
N GLN A 10 7.04 -27.57 -0.27
CA GLN A 10 7.94 -27.13 -1.35
C GLN A 10 8.54 -25.76 -1.05
N ARG A 11 9.73 -25.47 -1.58
CA ARG A 11 10.34 -24.14 -1.49
C ARG A 11 9.47 -23.11 -2.21
N SER A 12 9.14 -22.02 -1.52
CA SER A 12 8.28 -20.98 -2.07
C SER A 12 9.01 -20.19 -3.14
N THR A 13 8.38 -20.08 -4.31
CA THR A 13 8.79 -19.15 -5.36
C THR A 13 7.95 -17.87 -5.34
N LYS A 14 7.26 -17.51 -4.24
CA LYS A 14 6.54 -16.24 -4.13
C LYS A 14 7.46 -15.05 -4.43
N GLU A 15 6.87 -13.96 -4.94
CA GLU A 15 7.58 -12.72 -5.26
C GLU A 15 8.50 -12.26 -4.12
N SER A 16 8.01 -12.26 -2.87
CA SER A 16 8.78 -11.88 -1.69
C SER A 16 10.00 -12.77 -1.40
N GLU A 17 10.02 -14.00 -1.89
CA GLU A 17 11.17 -14.90 -1.74
C GLU A 17 12.13 -14.78 -2.92
N LEU A 18 11.62 -14.55 -4.12
CA LEU A 18 12.44 -14.31 -5.32
C LEU A 18 13.17 -12.97 -5.26
N GLU A 19 12.55 -11.92 -4.71
CA GLU A 19 13.19 -10.60 -4.61
C GLU A 19 14.46 -10.65 -3.75
N LYS A 20 14.48 -11.47 -2.69
CA LYS A 20 15.65 -11.66 -1.82
C LYS A 20 16.86 -12.27 -2.53
N MET A 21 16.63 -12.98 -3.62
CA MET A 21 17.65 -13.70 -4.40
C MET A 21 17.84 -13.11 -5.80
N LYS A 22 17.26 -11.94 -6.07
CA LYS A 22 17.25 -11.33 -7.40
C LYS A 22 18.65 -11.16 -8.00
N GLU A 23 19.62 -10.82 -7.15
CA GLU A 23 21.02 -10.63 -7.52
C GLU A 23 21.81 -11.95 -7.63
N GLU A 24 21.24 -13.09 -7.22
CA GLU A 24 21.92 -14.39 -7.29
C GLU A 24 22.01 -14.92 -8.72
N HIS A 25 21.04 -14.60 -9.59
CA HIS A 25 21.06 -14.99 -11.00
C HIS A 25 20.09 -14.14 -11.87
N PRO A 26 20.49 -13.69 -13.07
CA PRO A 26 19.63 -12.88 -13.96
C PRO A 26 18.29 -13.51 -14.36
N ILE A 27 18.14 -14.83 -14.25
CA ILE A 27 16.90 -15.54 -14.57
C ILE A 27 15.78 -15.17 -13.59
N ILE A 28 16.14 -14.80 -12.36
CA ILE A 28 15.18 -14.47 -11.30
C ILE A 28 14.46 -13.18 -11.66
N GLY A 29 15.20 -12.16 -12.13
CA GLY A 29 14.62 -10.94 -12.69
C GLY A 29 13.71 -11.23 -13.89
N ALA A 30 14.13 -12.13 -14.80
CA ALA A 30 13.31 -12.53 -15.94
C ALA A 30 12.00 -13.25 -15.52
N ILE A 31 12.06 -14.13 -14.52
CA ILE A 31 10.87 -14.83 -13.96
C ILE A 31 9.90 -13.83 -13.33
N LEU A 32 10.40 -12.89 -12.54
CA LEU A 32 9.58 -11.83 -11.93
C LEU A 32 8.87 -11.01 -13.00
N ARG A 33 9.61 -10.59 -14.03
CA ARG A 33 9.05 -9.83 -15.15
C ARG A 33 8.03 -10.62 -15.96
N TYR A 34 8.31 -11.89 -16.25
CA TYR A 34 7.38 -12.78 -16.94
C TYR A 34 6.07 -12.90 -16.15
N ARG A 35 6.14 -13.13 -14.84
CA ARG A 35 4.94 -13.26 -14.00
C ARG A 35 4.11 -11.98 -13.92
N GLU A 36 4.78 -10.83 -13.88
CA GLU A 36 4.10 -9.54 -13.95
C GLU A 36 3.31 -9.42 -15.26
N LEU A 37 3.98 -9.60 -16.41
CA LEU A 37 3.36 -9.51 -17.72
C LEU A 37 2.26 -10.54 -17.93
N GLN A 38 2.52 -11.81 -17.57
CA GLN A 38 1.54 -12.89 -17.67
C GLN A 38 0.29 -12.56 -16.85
N LYS A 39 0.43 -12.01 -15.63
CA LYS A 39 -0.71 -11.59 -14.83
C LYS A 39 -1.47 -10.45 -15.50
N LEU A 40 -0.78 -9.47 -16.08
CA LEU A 40 -1.43 -8.37 -16.78
C LEU A 40 -2.25 -8.87 -17.98
N VAL A 41 -1.67 -9.78 -18.77
CA VAL A 41 -2.30 -10.38 -19.93
C VAL A 41 -3.49 -11.25 -19.52
N SER A 42 -3.25 -12.25 -18.67
CA SER A 42 -4.26 -13.24 -18.32
C SER A 42 -5.37 -12.68 -17.43
N THR A 43 -5.12 -11.64 -16.63
CA THR A 43 -6.16 -11.09 -15.75
C THR A 43 -6.95 -9.99 -16.45
N TYR A 44 -6.31 -9.18 -17.30
CA TYR A 44 -6.94 -7.97 -17.84
C TYR A 44 -7.04 -7.97 -19.36
N VAL A 45 -5.92 -8.15 -20.08
CA VAL A 45 -5.89 -7.95 -21.55
C VAL A 45 -6.78 -8.96 -22.26
N ASP A 46 -6.68 -10.25 -21.92
CA ASP A 46 -7.44 -11.29 -22.60
C ASP A 46 -8.84 -11.47 -22.00
N ASN A 47 -9.00 -11.14 -20.71
CA ASN A 47 -10.20 -11.47 -19.94
C ASN A 47 -11.23 -10.33 -19.83
N LEU A 48 -10.84 -9.05 -20.00
CA LEU A 48 -11.82 -7.95 -19.96
C LEU A 48 -12.59 -7.74 -21.27
N PRO A 49 -11.97 -7.79 -22.47
CA PRO A 49 -12.69 -7.54 -23.72
C PRO A 49 -13.90 -8.46 -23.96
N PRO A 50 -13.83 -9.78 -23.68
CA PRO A 50 -15.00 -10.65 -23.85
C PRO A 50 -16.16 -10.36 -22.89
N LEU A 51 -15.93 -9.58 -21.83
CA LEU A 51 -16.94 -9.22 -20.82
C LEU A 51 -17.65 -7.90 -21.13
N VAL A 52 -17.27 -7.22 -22.22
CA VAL A 52 -17.94 -6.01 -22.68
C VAL A 52 -19.33 -6.37 -23.20
N SER A 53 -20.36 -5.70 -22.68
CA SER A 53 -21.75 -5.89 -23.11
C SER A 53 -21.99 -5.29 -24.50
N ASP A 54 -23.11 -5.65 -25.13
CA ASP A 54 -23.48 -5.18 -26.48
C ASP A 54 -23.54 -3.65 -26.63
N ASP A 55 -23.75 -2.91 -25.53
CA ASP A 55 -23.73 -1.44 -25.50
C ASP A 55 -22.31 -0.85 -25.41
N GLY A 56 -21.28 -1.67 -25.55
CA GLY A 56 -19.87 -1.27 -25.51
C GLY A 56 -19.36 -0.95 -24.11
N ARG A 57 -20.06 -1.34 -23.04
CA ARG A 57 -19.66 -1.04 -21.66
C ARG A 57 -19.35 -2.31 -20.87
N LEU A 58 -18.37 -2.17 -19.98
CA LEU A 58 -18.00 -3.19 -19.00
C LEU A 58 -18.81 -2.99 -17.71
N ARG A 59 -19.42 -4.05 -17.18
CA ARG A 59 -20.26 -4.02 -15.97
C ARG A 59 -19.65 -4.89 -14.88
N THR A 60 -19.42 -4.30 -13.72
CA THR A 60 -19.01 -5.03 -12.52
C THR A 60 -20.17 -5.18 -11.54
N THR A 61 -20.09 -6.17 -10.68
CA THR A 61 -20.98 -6.32 -9.53
C THR A 61 -20.26 -5.86 -8.27
N PHE A 62 -20.82 -4.85 -7.60
CA PHE A 62 -20.38 -4.46 -6.26
C PHE A 62 -21.02 -5.37 -5.21
N VAL A 63 -20.19 -6.07 -4.45
CA VAL A 63 -20.60 -6.93 -3.34
C VAL A 63 -20.58 -6.10 -2.07
N GLN A 64 -21.77 -5.80 -1.55
CA GLN A 64 -21.93 -4.95 -0.37
C GLN A 64 -21.69 -5.69 0.95
N THR A 65 -22.00 -6.99 1.02
CA THR A 65 -21.96 -7.80 2.25
C THR A 65 -20.91 -8.90 2.21
N GLY A 66 -19.66 -8.56 1.88
CA GLY A 66 -18.59 -9.55 1.66
C GLY A 66 -17.32 -9.38 2.50
N ALA A 67 -16.90 -8.14 2.80
CA ALA A 67 -15.69 -7.90 3.57
C ALA A 67 -16.01 -7.78 5.07
N ALA A 68 -15.20 -8.41 5.91
CA ALA A 68 -15.30 -8.30 7.38
C ALA A 68 -15.23 -6.84 7.88
N THR A 69 -14.54 -5.96 7.14
CA THR A 69 -14.37 -4.53 7.48
C THR A 69 -15.47 -3.64 6.94
N GLY A 70 -16.50 -4.18 6.27
CA GLY A 70 -17.57 -3.41 5.65
C GLY A 70 -17.20 -2.74 4.31
N ARG A 71 -15.99 -2.96 3.78
CA ARG A 71 -15.62 -2.50 2.43
C ARG A 71 -16.44 -3.23 1.36
N MET A 72 -16.86 -2.50 0.34
CA MET A 72 -17.40 -3.11 -0.88
C MET A 72 -16.29 -3.86 -1.63
N ALA A 73 -16.62 -5.04 -2.14
CA ALA A 73 -15.78 -5.75 -3.11
C ALA A 73 -16.37 -5.61 -4.52
N SER A 74 -15.57 -5.91 -5.54
CA SER A 74 -15.97 -5.89 -6.94
C SER A 74 -15.65 -7.23 -7.60
N GLN A 75 -16.59 -7.78 -8.35
CA GLN A 75 -16.45 -9.05 -9.04
C GLN A 75 -17.17 -9.06 -10.39
N ASN A 76 -16.78 -10.01 -11.26
CA ASN A 76 -17.39 -10.27 -12.56
C ASN A 76 -17.54 -9.04 -13.48
N PRO A 77 -16.45 -8.34 -13.85
CA PRO A 77 -15.07 -8.50 -13.39
C PRO A 77 -14.75 -7.62 -12.17
N ASN A 78 -13.62 -7.88 -11.50
CA ASN A 78 -13.13 -6.98 -10.44
C ASN A 78 -12.54 -5.72 -11.07
N LEU A 79 -13.15 -4.55 -10.83
CA LEU A 79 -12.71 -3.25 -11.32
C LEU A 79 -12.03 -2.39 -10.24
N GLN A 80 -11.95 -2.87 -8.99
CA GLN A 80 -11.23 -2.17 -7.92
C GLN A 80 -9.72 -2.41 -7.97
N ASN A 81 -9.26 -3.46 -8.66
CA ASN A 81 -7.85 -3.87 -8.71
C ASN A 81 -7.15 -3.58 -10.06
N ILE A 82 -7.71 -2.70 -10.89
CA ILE A 82 -7.12 -2.32 -12.19
C ILE A 82 -5.71 -1.75 -11.98
N PRO A 83 -4.68 -2.24 -12.71
CA PRO A 83 -3.30 -1.90 -12.47
C PRO A 83 -3.00 -0.41 -12.71
N VAL A 84 -1.99 0.09 -12.01
CA VAL A 84 -1.63 1.54 -11.95
C VAL A 84 -0.14 1.79 -11.74
N ARG A 85 0.60 0.80 -11.23
CA ARG A 85 1.99 1.00 -10.77
C ARG A 85 3.00 1.05 -11.91
N THR A 86 2.92 0.12 -12.85
CA THR A 86 3.87 0.00 -13.97
C THR A 86 3.33 0.64 -15.25
N GLU A 87 4.20 0.95 -16.20
CA GLU A 87 3.79 1.59 -17.46
C GLU A 87 2.82 0.70 -18.25
N GLU A 88 3.05 -0.62 -18.27
CA GLU A 88 2.14 -1.58 -18.88
C GLU A 88 0.79 -1.63 -18.14
N GLY A 89 0.83 -1.57 -16.80
CA GLY A 89 -0.37 -1.46 -15.99
C GLY A 89 -1.17 -0.19 -16.27
N LYS A 90 -0.49 0.96 -16.40
CA LYS A 90 -1.11 2.24 -16.77
C LYS A 90 -1.70 2.17 -18.19
N ALA A 91 -1.07 1.45 -19.12
CA ALA A 91 -1.60 1.25 -20.46
C ALA A 91 -2.96 0.53 -20.44
N ILE A 92 -3.13 -0.51 -19.61
CA ILE A 92 -4.43 -1.17 -19.40
C ILE A 92 -5.45 -0.17 -18.84
N ARG A 93 -5.08 0.64 -17.85
CA ARG A 93 -5.97 1.65 -17.26
C ARG A 93 -6.44 2.69 -18.30
N LYS A 94 -5.61 3.04 -19.28
CA LYS A 94 -5.99 3.95 -20.39
C LYS A 94 -7.09 3.39 -21.30
N ALA A 95 -7.37 2.08 -21.27
CA ALA A 95 -8.49 1.50 -22.01
C ALA A 95 -9.86 1.84 -21.39
N PHE A 96 -9.90 2.31 -20.14
CA PHE A 96 -11.11 2.78 -19.49
C PHE A 96 -11.37 4.24 -19.88
N ILE A 97 -12.29 4.45 -20.81
CA ILE A 97 -12.60 5.76 -21.41
C ILE A 97 -14.02 6.22 -21.07
N SER A 98 -14.26 7.52 -21.15
CA SER A 98 -15.60 8.10 -21.09
C SER A 98 -16.34 7.88 -22.42
N ALA A 99 -17.67 7.96 -22.36
CA ALA A 99 -18.49 8.05 -23.57
C ALA A 99 -18.21 9.37 -24.32
N PRO A 100 -18.44 9.42 -25.65
CA PRO A 100 -18.30 10.65 -26.43
C PRO A 100 -19.08 11.82 -25.82
N GLY A 101 -18.44 12.99 -25.71
CA GLY A 101 -19.03 14.18 -25.08
C GLY A 101 -18.94 14.21 -23.55
N TYR A 102 -18.39 13.18 -22.90
CA TYR A 102 -18.22 13.11 -21.45
C TYR A 102 -16.74 13.02 -21.05
N GLN A 103 -16.47 13.27 -19.77
CA GLN A 103 -15.15 13.08 -19.16
C GLN A 103 -15.27 12.20 -17.91
N LEU A 104 -14.21 11.44 -17.62
CA LEU A 104 -14.09 10.71 -16.35
C LEU A 104 -13.53 11.65 -15.28
N VAL A 105 -14.17 11.65 -14.11
CA VAL A 105 -13.70 12.37 -12.92
C VAL A 105 -13.32 11.35 -11.86
N SER A 106 -12.08 11.41 -11.38
CA SER A 106 -11.59 10.56 -10.30
C SER A 106 -11.44 11.38 -9.04
N ILE A 107 -12.07 10.94 -7.95
CA ILE A 107 -12.02 11.59 -6.63
C ILE A 107 -11.52 10.56 -5.64
N ASP A 108 -10.42 10.87 -4.96
CA ASP A 108 -9.77 10.02 -3.96
C ASP A 108 -9.51 10.84 -2.70
N TYR A 109 -9.83 10.27 -1.54
CA TYR A 109 -9.60 10.93 -0.26
C TYR A 109 -8.10 10.91 0.09
N SER A 110 -7.50 12.09 0.24
CA SER A 110 -6.12 12.20 0.70
C SER A 110 -5.95 11.61 2.11
N GLN A 111 -5.27 10.46 2.20
CA GLN A 111 -4.83 9.82 3.45
C GLN A 111 -5.99 9.49 4.41
N ILE A 112 -7.12 9.01 3.86
CA ILE A 112 -8.36 8.77 4.62
C ILE A 112 -8.18 7.94 5.90
N GLU A 113 -7.37 6.88 5.85
CA GLU A 113 -7.17 6.01 7.02
C GLU A 113 -6.41 6.68 8.15
N LEU A 114 -5.41 7.53 7.84
CA LEU A 114 -4.70 8.31 8.86
C LEU A 114 -5.61 9.39 9.46
N ARG A 115 -6.50 9.98 8.65
CA ARG A 115 -7.50 10.93 9.14
C ARG A 115 -8.49 10.25 10.09
N ILE A 116 -9.00 9.07 9.71
CA ILE A 116 -9.85 8.26 10.58
C ILE A 116 -9.11 7.91 11.86
N ALA A 117 -7.86 7.46 11.78
CA ALA A 117 -7.06 7.13 12.96
C ALA A 117 -6.86 8.33 13.89
N ALA A 118 -6.59 9.53 13.34
CA ALA A 118 -6.50 10.76 14.12
C ALA A 118 -7.80 11.10 14.84
N ILE A 119 -8.95 10.93 14.16
CA ILE A 119 -10.27 11.18 14.73
C ILE A 119 -10.58 10.19 15.85
N LEU A 120 -10.37 8.88 15.60
CA LEU A 120 -10.72 7.82 16.56
C LEU A 120 -9.80 7.80 17.77
N SER A 121 -8.51 8.05 17.60
CA SER A 121 -7.56 8.11 18.71
C SER A 121 -7.64 9.40 19.51
N HIS A 122 -8.19 10.46 18.91
CA HIS A 122 -8.14 11.82 19.44
C HIS A 122 -6.70 12.33 19.68
N ASP A 123 -5.72 11.84 18.91
CA ASP A 123 -4.34 12.29 19.04
C ASP A 123 -4.17 13.73 18.51
N SER A 124 -3.96 14.67 19.44
CA SER A 124 -3.90 16.09 19.13
C SER A 124 -2.78 16.45 18.17
N LYS A 125 -1.63 15.77 18.24
CA LYS A 125 -0.50 16.02 17.33
C LYS A 125 -0.81 15.55 15.92
N LEU A 126 -1.46 14.39 15.78
CA LEU A 126 -1.86 13.87 14.47
C LEU A 126 -3.01 14.70 13.86
N ILE A 127 -3.98 15.13 14.67
CA ILE A 127 -5.05 16.04 14.24
C ILE A 127 -4.48 17.38 13.76
N ASP A 128 -3.53 17.95 14.52
CA ASP A 128 -2.91 19.24 14.21
C ASP A 128 -2.19 19.23 12.84
N ILE A 129 -1.52 18.13 12.48
CA ILE A 129 -0.94 17.93 11.13
C ILE A 129 -2.01 18.17 10.05
N PHE A 130 -3.19 17.56 10.22
CA PHE A 130 -4.26 17.66 9.22
C PHE A 130 -4.96 19.01 9.22
N HIS A 131 -5.11 19.67 10.37
CA HIS A 131 -5.68 21.01 10.46
C HIS A 131 -4.80 22.07 9.80
N ARG A 132 -3.47 21.90 9.89
CA ARG A 132 -2.50 22.80 9.25
C ARG A 132 -2.31 22.54 7.76
N GLY A 133 -2.94 21.49 7.21
CA GLY A 133 -2.76 21.10 5.81
C GLY A 133 -1.34 20.62 5.50
N GLU A 134 -0.59 20.17 6.52
CA GLU A 134 0.76 19.64 6.35
C GLU A 134 0.73 18.33 5.56
N ASP A 135 1.80 18.03 4.82
CA ASP A 135 2.02 16.67 4.31
C ASP A 135 2.18 15.72 5.50
N VAL A 136 1.27 14.76 5.67
CA VAL A 136 1.25 13.91 6.87
C VAL A 136 2.56 13.16 7.11
N HIS A 137 3.27 12.77 6.04
CA HIS A 137 4.53 12.03 6.19
C HIS A 137 5.65 12.96 6.64
N THR A 138 5.71 14.18 6.13
CA THR A 138 6.60 15.23 6.62
C THR A 138 6.25 15.64 8.05
N GLY A 139 4.97 15.89 8.35
CA GLY A 139 4.51 16.29 9.69
C GLY A 139 4.78 15.22 10.75
N VAL A 140 4.67 13.94 10.39
CA VAL A 140 5.10 12.82 11.24
C VAL A 140 6.62 12.81 11.40
N ALA A 141 7.39 12.98 10.32
CA ALA A 141 8.85 13.00 10.40
C ALA A 141 9.35 14.13 11.33
N VAL A 142 8.82 15.36 11.17
CA VAL A 142 9.12 16.51 12.04
C VAL A 142 8.93 16.15 13.52
N ARG A 143 7.79 15.57 13.86
CA ARG A 143 7.43 15.29 15.26
C ARG A 143 8.19 14.10 15.84
N VAL A 144 8.44 13.06 15.04
CA VAL A 144 9.14 11.83 15.47
C VAL A 144 10.66 12.05 15.57
N PHE A 145 11.25 12.77 14.63
CA PHE A 145 12.70 13.06 14.64
C PHE A 145 13.05 14.33 15.41
N GLY A 146 12.07 15.17 15.77
CA GLY A 146 12.31 16.43 16.49
C GLY A 146 13.08 17.47 15.68
N ILE A 147 12.86 17.51 14.36
CA ILE A 147 13.57 18.39 13.40
C ILE A 147 12.60 19.35 12.73
N ASN A 148 13.10 20.41 12.11
CA ASN A 148 12.28 21.33 11.34
C ASN A 148 11.84 20.72 10.00
N ALA A 149 10.76 21.26 9.41
CA ALA A 149 10.18 20.73 8.18
C ALA A 149 11.12 20.82 6.97
N ASP A 150 11.99 21.82 6.93
CA ASP A 150 13.03 22.03 5.92
C ASP A 150 14.21 21.06 6.06
N GLU A 151 14.40 20.48 7.24
CA GLU A 151 15.40 19.44 7.51
C GLU A 151 14.91 18.04 7.14
N VAL A 152 13.62 17.88 6.80
CA VAL A 152 13.04 16.58 6.44
C VAL A 152 13.56 16.13 5.09
N THR A 153 14.45 15.14 5.12
CA THR A 153 14.96 14.49 3.90
C THR A 153 13.90 13.59 3.26
N ARG A 154 14.08 13.31 1.96
CA ARG A 154 13.25 12.34 1.22
C ARG A 154 13.25 10.96 1.88
N GLU A 155 14.38 10.58 2.47
CA GLU A 155 14.51 9.30 3.19
C GLU A 155 13.68 9.30 4.49
N MET A 156 13.77 10.36 5.29
CA MET A 156 12.95 10.52 6.51
C MET A 156 11.45 10.46 6.18
N ARG A 157 11.02 11.17 5.14
CA ARG A 157 9.63 11.11 4.67
C ARG A 157 9.23 9.70 4.21
N ARG A 158 10.14 8.96 3.57
CA ARG A 158 9.90 7.55 3.18
C ARG A 158 9.73 6.67 4.42
N LYS A 159 10.59 6.80 5.42
CA LYS A 159 10.49 6.06 6.69
C LYS A 159 9.18 6.37 7.41
N ALA A 160 8.81 7.65 7.52
CA ALA A 160 7.53 8.11 8.07
C ALA A 160 6.32 7.53 7.32
N LYS A 161 6.38 7.44 6.00
CA LYS A 161 5.33 6.76 5.21
C LYS A 161 5.20 5.28 5.55
N ILE A 162 6.33 4.56 5.63
CA ILE A 162 6.34 3.13 5.92
C ILE A 162 5.71 2.85 7.30
N ILE A 163 6.10 3.62 8.32
CA ILE A 163 5.59 3.43 9.68
C ILE A 163 4.11 3.81 9.80
N ASN A 164 3.67 4.91 9.17
CA ASN A 164 2.25 5.31 9.18
C ASN A 164 1.35 4.20 8.63
N PHE A 165 1.69 3.63 7.49
CA PHE A 165 0.91 2.53 6.92
C PHE A 165 1.09 1.25 7.73
N GLY A 166 2.31 0.94 8.17
CA GLY A 166 2.56 -0.28 8.91
C GLY A 166 1.78 -0.36 10.23
N ILE A 167 1.88 0.68 11.05
CA ILE A 167 1.30 0.69 12.40
C ILE A 167 -0.22 0.64 12.38
N LEU A 168 -0.87 1.35 11.45
CA LEU A 168 -2.34 1.28 11.29
C LEU A 168 -2.85 -0.14 11.03
N TYR A 169 -1.99 -1.04 10.55
CA TYR A 169 -2.31 -2.43 10.28
C TYR A 169 -1.60 -3.42 11.23
N GLY A 170 -1.15 -2.95 12.40
CA GLY A 170 -0.53 -3.82 13.42
C GLY A 170 0.83 -4.37 13.02
N MET A 171 1.60 -3.65 12.19
CA MET A 171 2.94 -4.07 11.79
C MET A 171 3.89 -4.07 12.99
N GLY A 172 4.33 -5.26 13.39
CA GLY A 172 5.39 -5.41 14.40
C GLY A 172 6.79 -5.03 13.88
N VAL A 173 7.74 -4.86 14.81
CA VAL A 173 9.12 -4.39 14.55
C VAL A 173 9.86 -5.16 13.44
N ASN A 174 9.66 -6.47 13.33
CA ASN A 174 10.32 -7.29 12.32
C ASN A 174 9.84 -6.97 10.89
N ALA A 175 8.55 -6.68 10.74
CA ALA A 175 7.97 -6.29 9.48
C ALA A 175 8.33 -4.83 9.14
N LEU A 176 8.39 -3.95 10.15
CA LEU A 176 8.87 -2.58 9.98
C LEU A 176 10.33 -2.57 9.48
N ARG A 177 11.22 -3.31 10.13
CA ARG A 177 12.62 -3.48 9.69
C ARG A 177 12.72 -3.90 8.22
N GLY A 178 11.96 -4.93 7.83
CA GLY A 178 11.96 -5.41 6.45
C GLY A 178 11.51 -4.36 5.42
N ASN A 179 10.62 -3.44 5.80
CA ASN A 179 10.18 -2.35 4.93
C ASN A 179 11.11 -1.13 4.95
N LEU A 180 11.81 -0.88 6.07
CA LEU A 180 12.77 0.23 6.18
C LEU A 180 14.01 0.01 5.29
N GLY A 181 14.45 -1.24 5.14
CA GLY A 181 15.49 -1.65 4.20
C GLY A 181 16.44 -2.70 4.79
N GLU A 182 17.24 -3.35 3.94
CA GLU A 182 18.16 -4.43 4.35
C GLU A 182 19.29 -3.96 5.29
N GLY A 183 19.60 -2.66 5.28
CA GLY A 183 20.59 -2.06 6.19
C GLY A 183 20.06 -1.65 7.57
N THR A 184 18.75 -1.75 7.82
CA THR A 184 18.16 -1.33 9.09
C THR A 184 18.27 -2.43 10.14
N THR A 185 18.89 -2.13 11.28
CA THR A 185 18.99 -3.07 12.40
C THR A 185 17.62 -3.26 13.08
N ARG A 186 17.48 -4.31 13.89
CA ARG A 186 16.23 -4.50 14.62
C ARG A 186 16.06 -3.41 15.68
N GLU A 187 17.17 -3.00 16.26
CA GLU A 187 17.31 -1.98 17.29
C GLU A 187 16.85 -0.63 16.73
N GLU A 188 17.38 -0.21 15.57
CA GLU A 188 16.95 1.02 14.88
C GLU A 188 15.45 1.01 14.53
N ALA A 189 14.94 -0.13 14.04
CA ALA A 189 13.52 -0.27 13.75
C ALA A 189 12.66 -0.16 15.02
N GLN A 190 13.14 -0.70 16.15
CA GLN A 190 12.45 -0.61 17.44
C GLN A 190 12.49 0.82 17.99
N GLU A 191 13.63 1.50 17.90
CA GLU A 191 13.77 2.89 18.29
C GLU A 191 12.81 3.78 17.50
N PHE A 192 12.73 3.58 16.19
CA PHE A 192 11.80 4.35 15.35
C PHE A 192 10.33 4.06 15.69
N LEU A 193 9.99 2.79 15.98
CA LEU A 193 8.66 2.40 16.43
C LEU A 193 8.31 3.05 17.77
N ASN A 194 9.23 3.01 18.73
CA ASN A 194 9.06 3.62 20.05
C ASN A 194 8.93 5.14 19.95
N ALA A 195 9.77 5.80 19.15
CA ALA A 195 9.71 7.23 18.92
C ALA A 195 8.36 7.64 18.32
N TYR A 196 7.82 6.86 17.40
CA TYR A 196 6.49 7.09 16.84
C TYR A 196 5.38 7.02 17.89
N PHE A 197 5.33 5.94 18.68
CA PHE A 197 4.29 5.79 19.71
C PHE A 197 4.45 6.76 20.88
N ASN A 198 5.68 7.10 21.25
CA ASN A 198 5.96 8.16 22.23
C ASN A 198 5.53 9.55 21.71
N THR A 199 5.59 9.74 20.39
CA THR A 199 5.11 10.97 19.76
C THR A 199 3.59 11.01 19.73
N PHE A 200 2.94 9.97 19.20
CA PHE A 200 1.49 9.87 19.02
C PHE A 200 0.89 8.95 20.10
N THR A 201 0.99 9.37 21.36
CA THR A 201 0.64 8.54 22.53
C THR A 201 -0.82 8.11 22.52
N ARG A 202 -1.75 9.02 22.17
CA ARG A 202 -3.18 8.69 22.14
C ARG A 202 -3.50 7.69 21.02
N LEU A 203 -2.77 7.76 19.90
CA LEU A 203 -2.85 6.75 18.85
C LEU A 203 -2.32 5.39 19.33
N ALA A 204 -1.22 5.37 20.07
CA ALA A 204 -0.67 4.14 20.65
C ALA A 204 -1.67 3.46 21.58
N GLU A 205 -2.22 4.22 22.53
CA GLU A 205 -3.23 3.75 23.50
C GLU A 205 -4.46 3.19 22.77
N TYR A 206 -4.99 3.92 21.79
CA TYR A 206 -6.12 3.44 20.99
C TYR A 206 -5.83 2.10 20.29
N LEU A 207 -4.63 1.91 19.75
CA LEU A 207 -4.25 0.66 19.07
C LEU A 207 -3.98 -0.50 20.04
N GLU A 208 -3.66 -0.24 21.30
CA GLU A 208 -3.51 -1.28 22.33
C GLU A 208 -4.87 -1.71 22.91
N GLU A 209 -5.84 -0.78 22.95
CA GLU A 209 -7.18 -1.03 23.49
C GLU A 209 -8.13 -1.74 22.50
N THR A 210 -7.77 -1.84 21.21
CA THR A 210 -8.62 -2.40 20.14
C THR A 210 -8.04 -3.65 19.50
#